data_AF-A0A089X5T1-F1
#
_entry.id   AF-A0A089X5T1-F1
#
_cell.length_a   1.000
_cell.length_b   1.000
_cell.length_c   1.000
_cell.angle_alpha   90.00
_cell.angle_beta   90.00
_cell.angle_gamma   90.00
#
_symmetry.space_group_name_H-M   'P 1'
#
loop_
_entity.id
_entity.type
_entity.pdbx_description
1 polymer ?
#
loop_
_entity_poly.entity_id
_entity_poly.type
_entity_poly.pdbx_seq_one_letter_code
_entity_poly.pdbx_strand_id
1 'polypeptide(L)'
;MRRHRLHLLGSLLLVAAAGVLTSGAAPQPAGRPASAGPRPLGQVIPAPASVTPGGAPYRITGGTRIHVGGSREAHRIGEYLADLLRPSTGYRLPVTEEGAGGIRLRLAQGPYGTEGYRLDSGRGGVTITAARPAGLFHGVQTLRQLLPAAVERDTVQPGPWLVAGGTVRDTPRYPWRGAMLDVSRHFFTVDEVKRYVDRLALYKFNKLHLHLSDDQGWRIAIDSWPRLTTHGGSTEVGGGPGGFYTKDDYREIVRYAAARHLEVVPETDMPGHTNAALASYAGLNCDGVAPPLYTGTAVGFSSLCAGKEITYDFADDVIRELAALTPGRHLHIGGDEAHSTSHADYQAFMDRVQPIVARYGKTVVGWHQLTGATPAEGALAQYWGLDGTGAEEKERVAKAARNGTGIILSPADRIYLDMKYDRTTPLGLSWAGYVEVKRSYDWDPGAYLPGVPADAVRGVEAPLWTETLENSAHLDHMAFPRLPGVAELGWSPAATHDWEAYRTRLAAQGPRWDALGIGYHRSPQVDWPAG
;
A
#
# COMPACT_ATOMS: atom_id res chain seq x y z
N MET A 1 95.04 -10.42 13.35
CA MET A 1 95.92 -9.93 14.43
C MET A 1 95.07 -9.46 15.61
N ARG A 2 94.96 -10.30 16.66
CA ARG A 2 95.30 -10.02 18.07
C ARG A 2 94.76 -8.71 18.70
N ARG A 3 93.90 -8.93 19.72
CA ARG A 3 93.96 -8.39 21.11
C ARG A 3 93.55 -6.91 21.27
N HIS A 4 92.99 -6.38 22.36
CA HIS A 4 92.61 -6.78 23.73
C HIS A 4 91.57 -5.70 24.18
N ARG A 5 90.46 -6.03 24.88
CA ARG A 5 90.29 -5.98 26.35
C ARG A 5 90.65 -4.64 27.04
N LEU A 6 89.67 -4.04 27.74
CA LEU A 6 89.60 -3.74 29.20
C LEU A 6 89.11 -2.33 29.62
N HIS A 7 88.09 -2.36 30.51
CA HIS A 7 87.72 -1.51 31.68
C HIS A 7 87.81 0.03 31.67
N LEU A 8 86.75 0.80 31.96
CA LEU A 8 85.95 1.05 33.20
C LEU A 8 86.50 2.23 34.03
N LEU A 9 85.71 3.32 34.12
CA LEU A 9 85.67 4.41 35.13
C LEU A 9 84.87 5.55 34.43
N GLY A 10 83.72 6.06 34.89
CA GLY A 10 83.19 6.22 36.24
C GLY A 10 83.12 7.72 36.55
N SER A 11 81.94 8.36 36.40
CA SER A 11 81.59 9.64 37.03
C SER A 11 80.08 9.87 36.96
N LEU A 12 79.47 9.94 38.14
CA LEU A 12 78.06 10.24 38.38
C LEU A 12 77.70 11.66 37.96
N LEU A 13 76.51 11.82 37.38
CA LEU A 13 75.76 13.08 37.36
C LEU A 13 74.31 12.75 37.74
N LEU A 14 73.90 13.20 38.93
CA LEU A 14 72.50 13.23 39.36
C LEU A 14 71.77 14.31 38.55
N VAL A 15 70.75 13.90 37.79
CA VAL A 15 69.68 14.77 37.32
C VAL A 15 68.37 14.20 37.85
N ALA A 16 67.67 14.99 38.66
CA ALA A 16 66.34 14.67 39.16
C ALA A 16 65.33 14.71 38.00
N ALA A 17 64.73 13.56 37.67
CA ALA A 17 63.59 13.48 36.77
C ALA A 17 62.33 13.17 37.58
N ALA A 18 61.34 14.07 37.52
CA ALA A 18 60.02 13.85 38.07
C ALA A 18 59.33 12.70 37.32
N GLY A 19 59.00 11.63 38.04
CA GLY A 19 58.24 10.51 37.49
C GLY A 19 56.76 10.85 37.36
N VAL A 20 56.26 10.94 36.13
CA VAL A 20 54.84 10.83 35.85
C VAL A 20 54.53 9.34 35.67
N LEU A 21 53.91 8.73 36.68
CA LEU A 21 53.33 7.39 36.57
C LEU A 21 52.03 7.49 35.76
N THR A 22 52.10 7.24 34.46
CA THR A 22 50.91 6.93 33.68
C THR A 22 50.55 5.46 33.91
N SER A 23 49.55 5.22 34.75
CA SER A 23 48.87 3.93 34.84
C SER A 23 48.16 3.66 33.52
N GLY A 24 48.75 2.81 32.68
CA GLY A 24 48.10 2.28 31.49
C GLY A 24 46.93 1.40 31.90
N ALA A 25 45.71 1.93 31.79
CA ALA A 25 44.50 1.14 31.89
C ALA A 25 44.45 0.19 30.67
N ALA A 26 44.39 -1.11 30.93
CA ALA A 26 44.10 -2.09 29.90
C ALA A 26 42.76 -1.74 29.22
N PRO A 27 42.63 -1.90 27.89
CA PRO A 27 41.36 -1.68 27.23
C PRO A 27 40.32 -2.63 27.84
N GLN A 28 39.28 -2.06 28.43
CA GLN A 28 38.11 -2.82 28.83
C GLN A 28 37.55 -3.50 27.56
N PRO A 29 37.15 -4.79 27.62
CA PRO A 29 36.42 -5.38 26.52
C PRO A 29 35.20 -4.50 26.26
N ALA A 30 35.02 -4.07 25.01
CA ALA A 30 33.84 -3.35 24.58
C ALA A 30 32.61 -4.07 25.16
N GLY A 31 31.87 -3.37 26.02
CA GLY A 31 30.67 -3.92 26.63
C GLY A 31 29.79 -4.50 25.52
N ARG A 32 29.29 -5.73 25.72
CA ARG A 32 28.25 -6.29 24.85
C ARG A 32 27.22 -5.18 24.58
N PRO A 33 26.82 -4.93 23.32
CA PRO A 33 25.75 -3.98 23.07
C PRO A 33 24.58 -4.37 23.97
N ALA A 34 24.12 -3.43 24.80
CA ALA A 34 22.96 -3.65 25.66
C ALA A 34 21.86 -4.21 24.77
N SER A 35 21.35 -5.40 25.08
CA SER A 35 20.32 -6.03 24.26
C SER A 35 19.17 -5.04 24.14
N ALA A 36 18.89 -4.56 22.92
CA ALA A 36 17.85 -3.58 22.70
C ALA A 36 16.55 -4.09 23.34
N GLY A 37 15.93 -3.26 24.19
CA GLY A 37 14.65 -3.57 24.80
C GLY A 37 13.56 -3.80 23.75
N PRO A 38 12.39 -4.35 24.14
CA PRO A 38 11.28 -4.51 23.20
C PRO A 38 10.86 -3.14 22.63
N ARG A 39 10.48 -3.11 21.35
CA ARG A 39 9.87 -1.91 20.75
C ARG A 39 8.60 -1.52 21.53
N PRO A 40 8.34 -0.23 21.80
CA PRO A 40 7.13 0.20 22.50
C PRO A 40 5.86 -0.31 21.81
N LEU A 41 4.87 -0.72 22.60
CA LEU A 41 3.64 -1.38 22.10
C LEU A 41 2.83 -0.51 21.12
N GLY A 42 2.92 0.82 21.23
CA GLY A 42 2.25 1.77 20.33
C GLY A 42 3.10 2.22 19.13
N GLN A 43 4.35 1.76 18.99
CA GLN A 43 5.24 2.20 17.91
C GLN A 43 5.01 1.39 16.61
N VAL A 44 3.78 1.43 16.11
CA VAL A 44 3.32 0.75 14.89
C VAL A 44 2.53 1.72 13.99
N ILE A 45 2.47 1.40 12.70
CA ILE A 45 1.66 2.13 11.70
C ILE A 45 0.74 1.12 11.00
N PRO A 46 -0.57 1.37 10.88
CA PRO A 46 -1.34 2.47 11.49
C PRO A 46 -1.28 2.50 13.03
N ALA A 47 -1.45 3.70 13.61
CA ALA A 47 -1.62 3.88 15.05
C ALA A 47 -2.85 3.08 15.55
N PRO A 48 -2.70 2.17 16.53
CA PRO A 48 -3.83 1.36 16.97
C PRO A 48 -4.87 2.20 17.70
N ALA A 49 -6.14 1.80 17.60
CA ALA A 49 -7.24 2.51 18.27
C ALA A 49 -7.07 2.61 19.80
N SER A 50 -6.45 1.61 20.44
CA SER A 50 -6.13 1.63 21.86
C SER A 50 -4.90 0.78 22.17
N VAL A 51 -4.00 1.33 22.99
CA VAL A 51 -2.77 0.68 23.44
C VAL A 51 -2.67 0.81 24.96
N THR A 52 -2.50 -0.30 25.67
CA THR A 52 -2.25 -0.34 27.11
C THR A 52 -0.99 -1.15 27.38
N PRO A 53 0.19 -0.52 27.43
CA PRO A 53 1.44 -1.22 27.73
C PRO A 53 1.47 -1.68 29.18
N GLY A 54 2.09 -2.83 29.45
CA GLY A 54 2.21 -3.33 30.81
C GLY A 54 2.78 -4.74 30.93
N GLY A 55 3.40 -5.03 32.07
CA GLY A 55 4.01 -6.34 32.33
C GLY A 55 5.30 -6.59 31.53
N ALA A 56 5.83 -7.81 31.66
CA ALA A 56 7.06 -8.20 30.98
C ALA A 56 6.78 -8.65 29.53
N PRO A 57 7.73 -8.43 28.60
CA PRO A 57 7.57 -8.81 27.21
C PRO A 57 7.47 -10.34 27.02
N TYR A 58 6.90 -10.75 25.89
CA TYR A 58 7.05 -12.11 25.38
C TYR A 58 8.35 -12.25 24.59
N ARG A 59 8.95 -13.45 24.59
CA ARG A 59 10.14 -13.78 23.79
C ARG A 59 9.87 -15.02 22.95
N ILE A 60 9.97 -14.89 21.63
CA ILE A 60 9.95 -16.05 20.73
C ILE A 60 11.26 -16.83 20.88
N THR A 61 11.16 -18.15 21.00
CA THR A 61 12.29 -19.08 21.16
C THR A 61 12.14 -20.27 20.22
N GLY A 62 13.17 -21.12 20.12
CA GLY A 62 13.12 -22.33 19.31
C GLY A 62 12.01 -23.32 19.70
N GLY A 63 11.47 -23.21 20.92
CA GLY A 63 10.33 -24.02 21.38
C GLY A 63 8.95 -23.38 21.13
N THR A 64 8.90 -22.16 20.59
CA THR A 64 7.63 -21.48 20.31
C THR A 64 6.84 -22.23 19.23
N ARG A 65 5.53 -22.36 19.46
CA ARG A 65 4.56 -22.91 18.52
C ARG A 65 3.53 -21.83 18.16
N ILE A 66 2.88 -22.00 17.01
CA ILE A 66 1.76 -21.15 16.58
C ILE A 66 0.49 -21.99 16.71
N HIS A 67 -0.40 -21.57 17.60
CA HIS A 67 -1.67 -22.23 17.86
C HIS A 67 -2.78 -21.54 17.08
N VAL A 68 -3.51 -22.29 16.27
CA VAL A 68 -4.63 -21.79 15.46
C VAL A 68 -5.90 -22.54 15.83
N GLY A 69 -7.04 -21.86 15.88
CA GLY A 69 -8.33 -22.50 16.16
C GLY A 69 -9.44 -21.99 15.26
N GLY A 70 -10.41 -22.86 14.98
CA GLY A 70 -11.74 -22.46 14.53
C GLY A 70 -11.94 -22.24 13.02
N SER A 71 -10.94 -22.43 12.15
CA SER A 71 -11.15 -22.57 10.69
C SER A 71 -9.87 -22.90 9.90
N ARG A 72 -10.05 -23.43 8.67
CA ARG A 72 -8.98 -23.58 7.66
C ARG A 72 -8.30 -22.26 7.32
N GLU A 73 -9.04 -21.15 7.35
CA GLU A 73 -8.50 -19.83 7.05
C GLU A 73 -7.61 -19.31 8.18
N ALA A 74 -7.98 -19.53 9.45
CA ALA A 74 -7.11 -19.25 10.58
C ALA A 74 -5.80 -20.05 10.50
N HIS A 75 -5.86 -21.30 10.04
CA HIS A 75 -4.66 -22.12 9.80
C HIS A 75 -3.75 -21.52 8.72
N ARG A 76 -4.31 -21.06 7.59
CA ARG A 76 -3.54 -20.35 6.55
C ARG A 76 -2.84 -19.09 7.08
N ILE A 77 -3.51 -18.33 7.96
CA ILE A 77 -2.89 -17.15 8.59
C ILE A 77 -1.78 -17.57 9.57
N GLY A 78 -1.94 -18.70 10.26
CA GLY A 78 -0.88 -19.30 11.08
C GLY A 78 0.35 -19.66 10.27
N GLU A 79 0.18 -20.30 9.10
CA GLU A 79 1.30 -20.62 8.20
C GLU A 79 1.91 -19.35 7.59
N TYR A 80 1.10 -18.37 7.20
CA TYR A 80 1.61 -17.06 6.76
C TYR A 80 2.52 -16.42 7.83
N LEU A 81 2.10 -16.43 9.10
CA LEU A 81 2.94 -15.94 10.21
C LEU A 81 4.20 -16.79 10.38
N ALA A 82 4.10 -18.11 10.24
CA ALA A 82 5.24 -18.99 10.37
C ALA A 82 6.28 -18.74 9.27
N ASP A 83 5.84 -18.63 8.01
CA ASP A 83 6.68 -18.35 6.84
C ASP A 83 7.38 -16.99 6.94
N LEU A 84 6.73 -16.00 7.56
CA LEU A 84 7.34 -14.71 7.86
C LEU A 84 8.49 -14.85 8.88
N LEU A 85 8.30 -15.66 9.93
CA LEU A 85 9.24 -15.72 11.05
C LEU A 85 10.38 -16.75 10.85
N ARG A 86 10.14 -17.83 10.11
CA ARG A 86 11.11 -18.93 9.92
C ARG A 86 12.47 -18.46 9.37
N PRO A 87 12.55 -17.60 8.33
CA PRO A 87 13.83 -17.24 7.72
C PRO A 87 14.78 -16.52 8.70
N SER A 88 14.27 -15.47 9.36
CA SER A 88 15.06 -14.66 10.28
C SER A 88 15.31 -15.35 11.61
N THR A 89 14.37 -16.13 12.14
CA THR A 89 14.55 -16.80 13.43
C THR A 89 15.34 -18.10 13.34
N GLY A 90 15.30 -18.79 12.20
CA GLY A 90 15.79 -20.16 12.07
C GLY A 90 14.99 -21.20 12.88
N TYR A 91 13.86 -20.81 13.46
CA TYR A 91 13.03 -21.69 14.28
C TYR A 91 12.00 -22.45 13.44
N ARG A 92 11.60 -23.63 13.90
CA ARG A 92 10.61 -24.47 13.19
C ARG A 92 9.21 -23.84 13.17
N LEU A 93 8.78 -23.27 14.30
CA LEU A 93 7.48 -22.63 14.49
C LEU A 93 6.32 -23.46 13.90
N PRO A 94 6.08 -24.68 14.39
CA PRO A 94 5.01 -25.51 13.86
C PRO A 94 3.65 -24.88 14.15
N VAL A 95 2.76 -24.91 13.16
CA VAL A 95 1.36 -24.51 13.29
C VAL A 95 0.56 -25.71 13.76
N THR A 96 -0.15 -25.56 14.88
CA THR A 96 -0.86 -26.64 15.56
C THR A 96 -2.21 -26.17 16.07
N GLU A 97 -3.16 -27.07 16.26
CA GLU A 97 -4.49 -26.70 16.78
C GLU A 97 -4.55 -26.66 18.32
N GLU A 98 -3.69 -27.43 18.98
CA GLU A 98 -3.70 -27.60 20.43
C GLU A 98 -2.37 -27.21 21.08
N GLY A 99 -2.42 -26.90 22.38
CA GLY A 99 -1.26 -26.59 23.21
C GLY A 99 -1.38 -25.29 24.01
N ALA A 100 -0.43 -25.08 24.91
CA ALA A 100 -0.36 -23.91 25.79
C ALA A 100 0.92 -23.11 25.56
N GLY A 101 0.84 -21.80 25.83
CA GLY A 101 1.94 -20.86 25.56
C GLY A 101 2.06 -20.49 24.08
N GLY A 102 3.20 -19.92 23.68
CA GLY A 102 3.48 -19.64 22.28
C GLY A 102 2.77 -18.41 21.72
N ILE A 103 2.49 -18.44 20.42
CA ILE A 103 1.64 -17.47 19.73
C ILE A 103 0.30 -18.14 19.44
N ARG A 104 -0.81 -17.48 19.74
CA ARG A 104 -2.16 -18.03 19.52
C ARG A 104 -3.00 -17.10 18.65
N LEU A 105 -3.57 -17.63 17.57
CA LEU A 105 -4.54 -16.97 16.70
C LEU A 105 -5.92 -17.58 16.94
N ARG A 106 -6.86 -16.78 17.44
CA ARG A 106 -8.17 -17.27 17.89
C ARG A 106 -9.32 -16.47 17.28
N LEU A 107 -10.22 -17.16 16.60
CA LEU A 107 -11.51 -16.60 16.23
C LEU A 107 -12.46 -16.65 17.43
N ALA A 108 -13.01 -15.50 17.82
CA ALA A 108 -14.01 -15.40 18.87
C ALA A 108 -14.86 -14.14 18.68
N GLN A 109 -16.14 -14.22 19.07
CA GLN A 109 -17.03 -13.05 19.08
C GLN A 109 -16.49 -11.95 20.02
N GLY A 110 -16.76 -10.70 19.66
CA GLY A 110 -16.34 -9.53 20.43
C GLY A 110 -16.50 -8.25 19.62
N PRO A 111 -16.21 -7.08 20.23
CA PRO A 111 -16.40 -5.77 19.61
C PRO A 111 -15.26 -5.44 18.63
N TYR A 112 -14.96 -6.35 17.71
CA TYR A 112 -13.85 -6.23 16.75
C TYR A 112 -14.34 -5.88 15.34
N GLY A 113 -15.63 -5.98 15.06
CA GLY A 113 -16.15 -5.87 13.69
C GLY A 113 -15.59 -6.97 12.77
N THR A 114 -15.51 -6.68 11.47
CA THR A 114 -15.02 -7.63 10.46
C THR A 114 -13.51 -7.63 10.28
N GLU A 115 -12.82 -6.57 10.72
CA GLU A 115 -11.40 -6.34 10.42
C GLU A 115 -10.55 -6.06 11.65
N GLY A 116 -11.16 -5.80 12.81
CA GLY A 116 -10.43 -5.50 14.03
C GLY A 116 -9.98 -6.75 14.78
N TYR A 117 -9.14 -6.52 15.78
CA TYR A 117 -8.57 -7.55 16.63
C TYR A 117 -8.18 -7.00 18.00
N ARG A 118 -7.88 -7.92 18.90
CA ARG A 118 -7.16 -7.67 20.15
C ARG A 118 -5.87 -8.48 20.15
N LEU A 119 -4.76 -7.84 20.48
CA LEU A 119 -3.47 -8.49 20.71
C LEU A 119 -3.12 -8.35 22.19
N ASP A 120 -2.90 -9.47 22.86
CA ASP A 120 -2.37 -9.54 24.23
C ASP A 120 -0.97 -10.14 24.20
N SER A 121 -0.03 -9.53 24.92
CA SER A 121 1.37 -9.97 24.99
C SER A 121 1.87 -9.96 26.43
N GLY A 122 2.57 -11.01 26.83
CA GLY A 122 3.22 -11.11 28.13
C GLY A 122 4.11 -12.35 28.25
N ARG A 123 4.68 -12.62 29.43
CA ARG A 123 5.58 -13.79 29.63
C ARG A 123 4.98 -15.12 29.18
N GLY A 124 3.65 -15.27 29.29
CA GLY A 124 2.93 -16.49 28.94
C GLY A 124 2.70 -16.71 27.44
N GLY A 125 2.90 -15.70 26.59
CA GLY A 125 2.62 -15.81 25.14
C GLY A 125 2.14 -14.52 24.50
N VAL A 126 1.84 -14.63 23.21
CA VAL A 126 1.08 -13.63 22.45
C VAL A 126 -0.25 -14.26 22.01
N THR A 127 -1.37 -13.57 22.21
CA THR A 127 -2.67 -14.01 21.69
C THR A 127 -3.29 -12.91 20.85
N ILE A 128 -3.66 -13.24 19.61
CA ILE A 128 -4.43 -12.40 18.70
C ILE A 128 -5.84 -12.99 18.63
N THR A 129 -6.84 -12.20 19.02
CA THR A 129 -8.26 -12.57 18.97
C THR A 129 -9.00 -11.65 18.01
N ALA A 130 -9.81 -12.21 17.11
CA ALA A 130 -10.65 -11.45 16.18
C ALA A 130 -11.97 -12.17 15.90
N ALA A 131 -12.99 -11.45 15.41
CA ALA A 131 -14.27 -12.06 15.04
C ALA A 131 -14.23 -12.72 13.65
N ARG A 132 -13.32 -12.28 12.78
CA ARG A 132 -13.14 -12.78 11.41
C ARG A 132 -11.66 -12.97 11.08
N PRO A 133 -11.32 -13.82 10.09
CA PRO A 133 -9.93 -14.07 9.69
C PRO A 133 -9.15 -12.80 9.32
N ALA A 134 -9.76 -11.82 8.64
CA ALA A 134 -9.10 -10.56 8.30
C ALA A 134 -8.54 -9.84 9.54
N GLY A 135 -9.26 -9.86 10.67
CA GLY A 135 -8.75 -9.30 11.93
C GLY A 135 -7.54 -10.04 12.48
N LEU A 136 -7.48 -11.37 12.35
CA LEU A 136 -6.27 -12.13 12.72
C LEU A 136 -5.09 -11.72 11.84
N PHE A 137 -5.30 -11.60 10.54
CA PHE A 137 -4.27 -11.15 9.60
C PHE A 137 -3.77 -9.74 9.93
N HIS A 138 -4.65 -8.78 10.18
CA HIS A 138 -4.28 -7.43 10.61
C HIS A 138 -3.50 -7.42 11.93
N GLY A 139 -3.86 -8.28 12.88
CA GLY A 139 -3.11 -8.45 14.12
C GLY A 139 -1.70 -9.00 13.90
N VAL A 140 -1.51 -9.89 12.91
CA VAL A 140 -0.19 -10.38 12.50
C VAL A 140 0.68 -9.23 11.97
N GLN A 141 0.11 -8.31 11.18
CA GLN A 141 0.87 -7.15 10.69
C GLN A 141 1.35 -6.24 11.83
N THR A 142 0.53 -6.07 12.87
CA THR A 142 0.94 -5.38 14.09
C THR A 142 2.04 -6.15 14.84
N LEU A 143 1.88 -7.46 15.03
CA LEU A 143 2.89 -8.31 15.68
C LEU A 143 4.26 -8.22 14.98
N ARG A 144 4.27 -8.28 13.65
CA ARG A 144 5.46 -8.10 12.81
C ARG A 144 6.20 -6.78 13.15
N GLN A 145 5.45 -5.68 13.29
CA GLN A 145 6.01 -4.38 13.64
C GLN A 145 6.45 -4.23 15.11
N LEU A 146 6.00 -5.11 16.00
CA LEU A 146 6.45 -5.14 17.40
C LEU A 146 7.76 -5.93 17.60
N LEU A 147 8.05 -6.89 16.72
CA LEU A 147 9.32 -7.61 16.68
C LEU A 147 10.48 -6.70 16.24
N PRO A 148 11.76 -7.02 16.43
CA PRO A 148 12.85 -6.19 15.89
C PRO A 148 12.85 -6.18 14.34
N ALA A 149 13.42 -5.15 13.71
CA ALA A 149 13.49 -5.05 12.25
C ALA A 149 14.22 -6.23 11.58
N ALA A 150 15.14 -6.88 12.30
CA ALA A 150 15.80 -8.10 11.90
C ALA A 150 14.84 -9.25 11.56
N VAL A 151 13.57 -9.19 11.99
CA VAL A 151 12.55 -10.20 11.67
C VAL A 151 12.29 -10.30 10.17
N GLU A 152 12.56 -9.23 9.44
CA GLU A 152 12.31 -9.13 8.01
C GLU A 152 13.42 -9.70 7.13
N ARG A 153 14.55 -10.11 7.72
CA ARG A 153 15.66 -10.71 6.98
C ARG A 153 15.31 -12.12 6.52
N ASP A 154 15.82 -12.50 5.36
CA ASP A 154 15.71 -13.83 4.77
C ASP A 154 16.76 -14.83 5.31
N THR A 155 17.66 -14.36 6.17
CA THR A 155 18.75 -15.13 6.79
C THR A 155 18.64 -15.11 8.30
N VAL A 156 19.11 -16.17 8.95
CA VAL A 156 19.04 -16.33 10.41
C VAL A 156 19.75 -15.19 11.14
N GLN A 157 19.07 -14.60 12.12
CA GLN A 157 19.52 -13.47 12.94
C GLN A 157 19.56 -13.87 14.43
N PRO A 158 20.43 -13.23 15.24
CA PRO A 158 20.64 -13.62 16.64
C PRO A 158 19.47 -13.29 17.59
N GLY A 159 18.46 -12.52 17.15
CA GLY A 159 17.43 -11.97 18.03
C GLY A 159 18.00 -10.92 19.02
N PRO A 160 17.41 -10.72 20.21
CA PRO A 160 16.26 -11.43 20.77
C PRO A 160 14.92 -11.05 20.10
N TRP A 161 14.03 -12.02 19.97
CA TRP A 161 12.70 -11.85 19.36
C TRP A 161 11.66 -11.42 20.39
N LEU A 162 11.75 -10.16 20.82
CA LEU A 162 10.91 -9.61 21.88
C LEU A 162 9.64 -8.93 21.33
N VAL A 163 8.54 -9.09 22.04
CA VAL A 163 7.27 -8.37 21.83
C VAL A 163 6.90 -7.68 23.13
N ALA A 164 6.70 -6.36 23.11
CA ALA A 164 6.33 -5.61 24.32
C ALA A 164 5.10 -6.19 25.01
N GLY A 165 5.09 -6.15 26.34
CA GLY A 165 3.96 -6.60 27.14
C GLY A 165 2.82 -5.60 27.13
N GLY A 166 1.58 -6.09 27.19
CA GLY A 166 0.37 -5.29 27.30
C GLY A 166 -0.72 -5.76 26.34
N THR A 167 -1.67 -4.87 26.08
CA THR A 167 -2.83 -5.13 25.23
C THR A 167 -3.00 -4.03 24.17
N VAL A 168 -3.25 -4.46 22.93
CA VAL A 168 -3.70 -3.61 21.82
C VAL A 168 -5.13 -4.01 21.47
N ARG A 169 -6.02 -3.03 21.30
CA ARG A 169 -7.38 -3.21 20.75
C ARG A 169 -7.52 -2.30 19.55
N ASP A 170 -7.88 -2.86 18.42
CA ASP A 170 -7.69 -2.16 17.16
C ASP A 170 -8.80 -2.49 16.16
N THR A 171 -9.37 -1.46 15.54
CA THR A 171 -10.46 -1.53 14.57
C THR A 171 -10.29 -0.38 13.57
N PRO A 172 -10.53 -0.58 12.28
CA PRO A 172 -10.39 0.48 11.29
C PRO A 172 -11.45 1.57 11.46
N ARG A 173 -11.07 2.83 11.19
CA ARG A 173 -11.95 3.99 11.09
C ARG A 173 -12.84 3.92 9.85
N TYR A 174 -12.27 3.55 8.70
CA TYR A 174 -12.96 3.53 7.42
C TYR A 174 -12.96 2.13 6.77
N PRO A 175 -14.06 1.72 6.12
CA PRO A 175 -14.14 0.44 5.40
C PRO A 175 -13.39 0.43 4.06
N TRP A 176 -13.09 1.59 3.46
CA TRP A 176 -12.29 1.70 2.24
C TRP A 176 -10.87 2.16 2.56
N ARG A 177 -9.90 1.28 2.36
CA ARG A 177 -8.47 1.59 2.50
C ARG A 177 -7.79 1.00 1.28
N GLY A 178 -7.74 1.80 0.22
CA GLY A 178 -7.27 1.37 -1.09
C GLY A 178 -5.87 1.87 -1.43
N ALA A 179 -5.21 1.13 -2.31
CA ALA A 179 -4.12 1.65 -3.10
C ALA A 179 -4.35 1.22 -4.55
N MET A 180 -4.13 2.15 -5.48
CA MET A 180 -4.21 1.87 -6.90
C MET A 180 -2.81 1.63 -7.46
N LEU A 181 -2.71 0.68 -8.39
CA LEU A 181 -1.55 0.53 -9.26
C LEU A 181 -2.01 0.71 -10.71
N ASP A 182 -1.45 1.71 -11.36
CA ASP A 182 -1.52 1.86 -12.81
C ASP A 182 -0.59 0.85 -13.47
N VAL A 183 -1.18 -0.01 -14.29
CA VAL A 183 -0.45 -0.99 -15.10
C VAL A 183 -0.63 -0.73 -16.60
N SER A 184 -1.31 0.37 -16.93
CA SER A 184 -1.60 0.81 -18.29
C SER A 184 -0.46 1.66 -18.85
N ARG A 185 0.08 2.60 -18.08
CA ARG A 185 1.16 3.49 -18.54
C ARG A 185 2.48 2.75 -18.71
N HIS A 186 2.87 1.94 -17.71
CA HIS A 186 3.85 0.87 -17.85
C HIS A 186 3.28 -0.43 -17.29
N PHE A 187 3.53 -1.54 -17.97
CA PHE A 187 3.03 -2.84 -17.55
C PHE A 187 3.89 -3.45 -16.46
N PHE A 188 3.24 -4.04 -15.46
CA PHE A 188 3.89 -4.78 -14.39
C PHE A 188 3.47 -6.24 -14.44
N THR A 189 4.43 -7.14 -14.28
CA THR A 189 4.13 -8.58 -14.30
C THR A 189 3.30 -9.01 -13.10
N VAL A 190 2.70 -10.21 -13.17
CA VAL A 190 1.95 -10.81 -12.06
C VAL A 190 2.76 -10.80 -10.76
N ASP A 191 4.05 -11.14 -10.81
CA ASP A 191 4.90 -11.20 -9.62
C ASP A 191 5.25 -9.81 -9.05
N GLU A 192 5.34 -8.79 -9.90
CA GLU A 192 5.50 -7.40 -9.45
C GLU A 192 4.23 -6.85 -8.80
N VAL A 193 3.05 -7.19 -9.34
CA VAL A 193 1.78 -6.89 -8.68
C VAL A 193 1.67 -7.61 -7.32
N LYS A 194 2.07 -8.89 -7.24
CA LYS A 194 2.13 -9.63 -5.97
C LYS A 194 3.09 -8.98 -4.97
N ARG A 195 4.26 -8.51 -5.44
CA ARG A 195 5.20 -7.75 -4.61
C ARG A 195 4.54 -6.49 -4.05
N TYR A 196 3.81 -5.72 -4.88
CA TYR A 196 3.09 -4.53 -4.44
C TYR A 196 1.98 -4.89 -3.43
N VAL A 197 1.21 -5.96 -3.67
CA VAL A 197 0.23 -6.52 -2.72
C VAL A 197 0.87 -6.79 -1.35
N ASP A 198 2.06 -7.38 -1.31
CA ASP A 198 2.77 -7.61 -0.06
C ASP A 198 3.22 -6.32 0.63
N ARG A 199 3.47 -5.22 -0.12
CA ARG A 199 3.71 -3.87 0.44
C ARG A 199 2.45 -3.31 1.09
N LEU A 200 1.30 -3.43 0.43
CA LEU A 200 0.01 -2.97 0.94
C LEU A 200 -0.41 -3.72 2.21
N ALA A 201 -0.19 -5.04 2.23
CA ALA A 201 -0.54 -5.90 3.35
C ALA A 201 0.13 -5.47 4.67
N LEU A 202 1.34 -4.90 4.62
CA LEU A 202 2.06 -4.40 5.81
C LEU A 202 1.25 -3.41 6.64
N TYR A 203 0.41 -2.62 5.97
CA TYR A 203 -0.26 -1.46 6.55
C TYR A 203 -1.78 -1.59 6.59
N LYS A 204 -2.32 -2.81 6.41
CA LYS A 204 -3.76 -3.10 6.58
C LYS A 204 -4.66 -2.39 5.56
N PHE A 205 -4.14 -2.10 4.36
CA PHE A 205 -4.98 -1.85 3.19
C PHE A 205 -5.90 -3.06 2.96
N ASN A 206 -7.11 -2.81 2.46
CA ASN A 206 -8.09 -3.86 2.18
C ASN A 206 -8.65 -3.81 0.75
N LYS A 207 -8.18 -2.86 -0.08
CA LYS A 207 -8.49 -2.80 -1.50
C LYS A 207 -7.21 -2.66 -2.32
N LEU A 208 -7.16 -3.39 -3.42
CA LEU A 208 -6.21 -3.17 -4.50
C LEU A 208 -7.00 -2.69 -5.72
N HIS A 209 -6.86 -1.43 -6.07
CA HIS A 209 -7.40 -0.91 -7.31
C HIS A 209 -6.38 -1.15 -8.44
N LEU A 210 -6.79 -1.82 -9.52
CA LEU A 210 -5.95 -2.00 -10.70
C LEU A 210 -6.53 -1.18 -11.85
N HIS A 211 -5.78 -0.18 -12.29
CA HIS A 211 -6.09 0.60 -13.47
C HIS A 211 -5.60 -0.16 -14.72
N LEU A 212 -6.51 -0.89 -15.38
CA LEU A 212 -6.19 -1.92 -16.38
C LEU A 212 -6.28 -1.45 -17.84
N SER A 213 -6.83 -0.28 -18.11
CA SER A 213 -6.89 0.28 -19.45
C SER A 213 -6.72 1.78 -19.43
N ASP A 214 -5.89 2.29 -20.34
CA ASP A 214 -5.71 3.71 -20.58
C ASP A 214 -5.38 3.94 -22.07
N ASP A 215 -4.97 5.14 -22.43
CA ASP A 215 -4.56 5.53 -23.76
C ASP A 215 -3.34 4.74 -24.28
N GLN A 216 -2.38 4.46 -23.40
CA GLN A 216 -1.12 3.78 -23.76
C GLN A 216 -1.20 2.26 -23.74
N GLY A 217 -2.23 1.67 -23.12
CA GLY A 217 -2.38 0.24 -23.21
C GLY A 217 -3.60 -0.37 -22.52
N TRP A 218 -3.95 -1.56 -22.99
CA TRP A 218 -5.03 -2.37 -22.45
C TRP A 218 -4.50 -3.70 -21.91
N ARG A 219 -4.78 -3.99 -20.63
CA ARG A 219 -4.00 -4.94 -19.83
C ARG A 219 -4.76 -6.19 -19.38
N ILE A 220 -5.99 -6.41 -19.87
CA ILE A 220 -6.79 -7.59 -19.50
C ILE A 220 -7.40 -8.27 -20.73
N ALA A 221 -7.22 -9.59 -20.85
CA ALA A 221 -7.80 -10.35 -21.95
C ALA A 221 -9.34 -10.37 -21.90
N ILE A 222 -9.98 -9.90 -22.97
CA ILE A 222 -11.43 -9.95 -23.22
C ILE A 222 -11.66 -10.81 -24.46
N ASP A 223 -12.34 -11.94 -24.32
CA ASP A 223 -12.43 -12.97 -25.36
C ASP A 223 -13.30 -12.50 -26.53
N SER A 224 -14.37 -11.75 -26.23
CA SER A 224 -15.23 -11.09 -27.23
C SER A 224 -14.50 -10.01 -28.03
N TRP A 225 -13.42 -9.44 -27.50
CA TRP A 225 -12.64 -8.37 -28.12
C TRP A 225 -11.12 -8.65 -28.06
N PRO A 226 -10.61 -9.70 -28.71
CA PRO A 226 -9.25 -10.21 -28.51
C PRO A 226 -8.13 -9.21 -28.86
N ARG A 227 -8.33 -8.31 -29.84
CA ARG A 227 -7.34 -7.31 -30.23
C ARG A 227 -7.04 -6.27 -29.16
N LEU A 228 -7.89 -6.11 -28.15
CA LEU A 228 -7.62 -5.18 -27.04
C LEU A 228 -6.27 -5.51 -26.40
N THR A 229 -5.94 -6.79 -26.20
CA THR A 229 -4.65 -7.18 -25.64
C THR A 229 -3.59 -7.46 -26.70
N THR A 230 -3.93 -8.17 -27.78
CA THR A 230 -2.93 -8.55 -28.79
C THR A 230 -2.43 -7.35 -29.61
N HIS A 231 -3.18 -6.24 -29.65
CA HIS A 231 -2.77 -4.98 -30.28
C HIS A 231 -2.70 -3.84 -29.27
N GLY A 232 -3.81 -3.53 -28.58
CA GLY A 232 -3.87 -2.46 -27.59
C GLY A 232 -2.93 -2.66 -26.38
N GLY A 233 -2.55 -3.89 -26.06
CA GLY A 233 -1.58 -4.21 -25.00
C GLY A 233 -0.13 -4.32 -25.47
N SER A 234 0.15 -4.12 -26.77
CA SER A 234 1.46 -4.45 -27.37
C SER A 234 2.58 -3.45 -27.10
N THR A 235 2.25 -2.26 -26.61
CA THR A 235 3.19 -1.18 -26.25
C THR A 235 2.78 -0.54 -24.92
N GLU A 236 3.58 0.43 -24.49
CA GLU A 236 3.36 1.27 -23.32
C GLU A 236 3.99 2.66 -23.53
N VAL A 237 4.01 3.50 -22.48
CA VAL A 237 4.72 4.79 -22.50
C VAL A 237 6.19 4.58 -22.94
N GLY A 238 6.71 5.50 -23.75
CA GLY A 238 8.08 5.41 -24.27
C GLY A 238 8.29 4.39 -25.40
N GLY A 239 7.27 3.60 -25.76
CA GLY A 239 7.32 2.66 -26.90
C GLY A 239 8.04 1.35 -26.61
N GLY A 240 8.26 1.04 -25.32
CA GLY A 240 8.73 -0.27 -24.88
C GLY A 240 7.71 -1.39 -25.14
N PRO A 241 8.13 -2.66 -25.00
CA PRO A 241 7.17 -3.77 -25.03
C PRO A 241 6.18 -3.58 -23.87
N GLY A 242 4.89 -3.56 -24.19
CA GLY A 242 3.86 -3.56 -23.16
C GLY A 242 3.65 -4.95 -22.56
N GLY A 243 2.41 -5.24 -22.24
CA GLY A 243 1.97 -6.55 -21.79
C GLY A 243 0.49 -6.53 -21.43
N PHE A 244 -0.01 -7.69 -21.00
CA PHE A 244 -1.36 -7.85 -20.50
C PHE A 244 -1.46 -9.11 -19.65
N TYR A 245 -2.50 -9.17 -18.83
CA TYR A 245 -2.88 -10.36 -18.07
C TYR A 245 -3.83 -11.22 -18.90
N THR A 246 -3.49 -12.50 -19.02
CA THR A 246 -4.52 -13.49 -19.36
C THR A 246 -5.57 -13.55 -18.25
N LYS A 247 -6.70 -14.20 -18.52
CA LYS A 247 -7.73 -14.42 -17.48
C LYS A 247 -7.19 -15.21 -16.29
N ASP A 248 -6.23 -16.12 -16.52
CA ASP A 248 -5.61 -16.91 -15.45
C ASP A 248 -4.59 -16.10 -14.64
N ASP A 249 -3.82 -15.24 -15.29
CA ASP A 249 -2.95 -14.28 -14.60
C ASP A 249 -3.75 -13.36 -13.67
N TYR A 250 -4.86 -12.82 -14.18
CA TYR A 250 -5.74 -11.97 -13.39
C TYR A 250 -6.38 -12.73 -12.22
N ARG A 251 -6.84 -13.97 -12.43
CA ARG A 251 -7.34 -14.83 -11.34
C ARG A 251 -6.27 -15.09 -10.29
N GLU A 252 -5.02 -15.27 -10.69
CA GLU A 252 -3.90 -15.46 -9.77
C GLU A 252 -3.61 -14.19 -8.95
N ILE A 253 -3.66 -13.00 -9.56
CA ILE A 253 -3.56 -11.72 -8.85
C ILE A 253 -4.68 -11.59 -7.81
N VAL A 254 -5.92 -11.82 -8.23
CA VAL A 254 -7.11 -11.78 -7.35
C VAL A 254 -6.98 -12.76 -6.20
N ARG A 255 -6.56 -14.00 -6.47
CA ARG A 255 -6.37 -15.03 -5.44
C ARG A 255 -5.27 -14.65 -4.46
N TYR A 256 -4.16 -14.10 -4.94
CA TYR A 256 -3.04 -13.68 -4.10
C TYR A 256 -3.42 -12.49 -3.22
N ALA A 257 -4.08 -11.47 -3.79
CA ALA A 257 -4.63 -10.33 -3.07
C ALA A 257 -5.63 -10.75 -1.98
N ALA A 258 -6.55 -11.66 -2.30
CA ALA A 258 -7.52 -12.20 -1.34
C ALA A 258 -6.85 -12.93 -0.16
N ALA A 259 -5.74 -13.64 -0.41
CA ALA A 259 -4.95 -14.28 0.65
C ALA A 259 -4.26 -13.26 1.60
N ARG A 260 -4.15 -11.99 1.17
CA ARG A 260 -3.72 -10.84 1.98
C ARG A 260 -4.89 -9.96 2.42
N HIS A 261 -6.13 -10.44 2.28
CA HIS A 261 -7.36 -9.73 2.61
C HIS A 261 -7.54 -8.40 1.85
N LEU A 262 -7.02 -8.32 0.63
CA LEU A 262 -7.29 -7.24 -0.32
C LEU A 262 -8.38 -7.68 -1.29
N GLU A 263 -9.47 -6.93 -1.35
CA GLU A 263 -10.47 -7.03 -2.42
C GLU A 263 -9.95 -6.28 -3.65
N VAL A 264 -9.82 -6.96 -4.79
CA VAL A 264 -9.42 -6.32 -6.06
C VAL A 264 -10.59 -5.55 -6.63
N VAL A 265 -10.35 -4.30 -7.01
CA VAL A 265 -11.26 -3.39 -7.70
C VAL A 265 -10.65 -3.08 -9.06
N PRO A 266 -11.03 -3.78 -10.14
CA PRO A 266 -10.48 -3.47 -11.45
C PRO A 266 -11.17 -2.25 -12.06
N GLU A 267 -10.41 -1.50 -12.82
CA GLU A 267 -10.87 -0.38 -13.62
C GLU A 267 -10.66 -0.63 -15.10
N THR A 268 -11.71 -0.34 -15.86
CA THR A 268 -11.60 -0.06 -17.29
C THR A 268 -12.17 1.33 -17.52
N ASP A 269 -11.29 2.30 -17.75
CA ASP A 269 -11.67 3.71 -17.86
C ASP A 269 -12.49 3.99 -19.12
N MET A 270 -13.53 4.81 -18.96
CA MET A 270 -14.43 5.22 -20.02
C MET A 270 -15.25 6.46 -19.63
N PRO A 271 -15.64 7.32 -20.59
CA PRO A 271 -15.37 7.24 -22.02
C PRO A 271 -14.01 7.82 -22.43
N GLY A 272 -13.33 8.56 -21.55
CA GLY A 272 -11.96 9.04 -21.73
C GLY A 272 -10.93 7.92 -21.56
N HIS A 273 -9.64 8.22 -21.74
CA HIS A 273 -8.53 7.28 -21.57
C HIS A 273 -8.69 5.95 -22.33
N THR A 274 -9.21 6.02 -23.56
CA THR A 274 -9.64 4.84 -24.33
C THR A 274 -8.83 4.58 -25.59
N ASN A 275 -7.72 5.30 -25.84
CA ASN A 275 -6.97 5.19 -27.09
C ASN A 275 -6.50 3.75 -27.39
N ALA A 276 -6.10 2.95 -26.40
CA ALA A 276 -5.72 1.55 -26.63
C ALA A 276 -6.87 0.70 -27.19
N ALA A 277 -8.10 0.92 -26.74
CA ALA A 277 -9.29 0.26 -27.28
C ALA A 277 -9.64 0.79 -28.68
N LEU A 278 -9.60 2.11 -28.85
CA LEU A 278 -9.87 2.80 -30.11
C LEU A 278 -8.90 2.38 -31.24
N ALA A 279 -7.62 2.27 -30.93
CA ALA A 279 -6.58 1.79 -31.84
C ALA A 279 -6.77 0.31 -32.23
N SER A 280 -7.36 -0.48 -31.32
CA SER A 280 -7.60 -1.90 -31.55
C SER A 280 -8.78 -2.17 -32.49
N TYR A 281 -9.81 -1.30 -32.45
CA TYR A 281 -11.05 -1.45 -33.20
C TYR A 281 -11.54 -0.14 -33.80
N ALA A 282 -11.35 0.02 -35.11
CA ALA A 282 -11.77 1.21 -35.87
C ALA A 282 -13.26 1.57 -35.67
N GLY A 283 -14.14 0.56 -35.53
CA GLY A 283 -15.59 0.77 -35.35
C GLY A 283 -16.00 1.55 -34.09
N LEU A 284 -15.15 1.58 -33.05
CA LEU A 284 -15.39 2.33 -31.81
C LEU A 284 -15.16 3.84 -31.96
N ASN A 285 -14.39 4.25 -32.98
CA ASN A 285 -14.09 5.65 -33.26
C ASN A 285 -15.26 6.32 -33.97
N CYS A 286 -15.55 7.59 -33.71
CA CYS A 286 -16.69 8.26 -34.34
C CYS A 286 -16.59 8.33 -35.87
N ASP A 287 -15.40 8.62 -36.40
CA ASP A 287 -15.10 8.65 -37.84
C ASP A 287 -14.86 7.25 -38.45
N GLY A 288 -14.82 6.20 -37.63
CA GLY A 288 -14.55 4.84 -38.07
C GLY A 288 -13.09 4.56 -38.42
N VAL A 289 -12.15 5.42 -38.00
CA VAL A 289 -10.71 5.25 -38.24
C VAL A 289 -10.01 4.99 -36.91
N ALA A 290 -9.26 3.89 -36.82
CA ALA A 290 -8.46 3.59 -35.63
C ALA A 290 -7.27 4.57 -35.54
N PRO A 291 -7.08 5.29 -34.42
CA PRO A 291 -5.87 6.06 -34.18
C PRO A 291 -4.67 5.11 -34.03
N PRO A 292 -3.43 5.63 -34.17
CA PRO A 292 -2.25 4.85 -33.81
C PRO A 292 -2.25 4.53 -32.31
N LEU A 293 -1.52 3.48 -31.92
CA LEU A 293 -1.17 3.27 -30.52
C LEU A 293 -0.41 4.49 -29.99
N TYR A 294 -0.69 4.87 -28.75
CA TYR A 294 -0.12 6.05 -28.13
C TYR A 294 0.96 5.66 -27.12
N THR A 295 2.10 6.35 -27.17
CA THR A 295 3.27 6.06 -26.30
C THR A 295 3.75 7.31 -25.57
N GLY A 296 2.99 8.40 -25.65
CA GLY A 296 3.25 9.62 -24.91
C GLY A 296 2.58 9.61 -23.54
N THR A 297 2.46 10.79 -22.94
CA THR A 297 1.91 10.97 -21.59
C THR A 297 0.89 12.12 -21.53
N ALA A 298 0.36 12.55 -22.69
CA ALA A 298 -0.75 13.51 -22.72
C ALA A 298 -2.06 12.78 -22.38
N VAL A 299 -3.04 13.56 -21.93
CA VAL A 299 -4.31 13.05 -21.41
C VAL A 299 -5.49 13.83 -22.00
N GLY A 300 -6.69 13.23 -21.92
CA GLY A 300 -7.96 13.82 -22.29
C GLY A 300 -8.27 14.01 -23.79
N PHE A 301 -7.40 13.50 -24.67
CA PHE A 301 -7.60 13.57 -26.12
C PHE A 301 -8.48 12.45 -26.69
N SER A 302 -8.65 11.34 -25.96
CA SER A 302 -9.40 10.17 -26.43
C SER A 302 -10.85 10.19 -25.93
N SER A 303 -11.74 9.58 -26.71
CA SER A 303 -13.15 9.41 -26.34
C SER A 303 -13.79 8.26 -27.11
N LEU A 304 -14.50 7.38 -26.42
CA LEU A 304 -15.43 6.44 -27.04
C LEU A 304 -16.59 7.21 -27.70
N CYS A 305 -17.08 6.71 -28.84
CA CYS A 305 -18.16 7.39 -29.54
C CYS A 305 -19.53 7.16 -28.89
N ALA A 306 -19.98 8.07 -28.03
CA ALA A 306 -21.26 7.97 -27.31
C ALA A 306 -22.49 7.83 -28.24
N GLY A 307 -22.42 8.37 -29.46
CA GLY A 307 -23.50 8.28 -30.45
C GLY A 307 -23.63 6.95 -31.19
N LYS A 308 -22.75 5.97 -30.92
CA LYS A 308 -22.74 4.66 -31.60
C LYS A 308 -23.17 3.53 -30.67
N GLU A 309 -24.10 2.69 -31.11
CA GLU A 309 -24.57 1.53 -30.31
C GLU A 309 -23.48 0.51 -30.01
N ILE A 310 -22.55 0.28 -30.96
CA ILE A 310 -21.40 -0.62 -30.76
C ILE A 310 -20.54 -0.25 -29.54
N THR A 311 -20.52 1.02 -29.14
CA THR A 311 -19.84 1.48 -27.92
C THR A 311 -20.42 0.82 -26.66
N TYR A 312 -21.74 0.63 -26.62
CA TYR A 312 -22.43 0.05 -25.48
C TYR A 312 -22.44 -1.48 -25.54
N ASP A 313 -22.43 -2.08 -26.74
CA ASP A 313 -22.14 -3.51 -26.91
C ASP A 313 -20.73 -3.84 -26.40
N PHE A 314 -19.75 -3.02 -26.76
CA PHE A 314 -18.37 -3.11 -26.26
C PHE A 314 -18.32 -2.98 -24.73
N ALA A 315 -18.95 -1.96 -24.15
CA ALA A 315 -18.98 -1.76 -22.70
C ALA A 315 -19.66 -2.94 -21.98
N ASP A 316 -20.78 -3.47 -22.50
CA ASP A 316 -21.45 -4.64 -21.93
C ASP A 316 -20.56 -5.88 -21.93
N ASP A 317 -19.92 -6.18 -23.05
CA ASP A 317 -19.03 -7.34 -23.19
C ASP A 317 -17.82 -7.27 -22.24
N VAL A 318 -17.15 -6.12 -22.17
CA VAL A 318 -16.00 -5.90 -21.29
C VAL A 318 -16.43 -6.05 -19.83
N ILE A 319 -17.48 -5.34 -19.41
CA ILE A 319 -17.95 -5.36 -18.03
C ILE A 319 -18.45 -6.76 -17.64
N ARG A 320 -19.16 -7.46 -18.54
CA ARG A 320 -19.61 -8.85 -18.33
C ARG A 320 -18.44 -9.78 -18.02
N GLU A 321 -17.41 -9.75 -18.86
CA GLU A 321 -16.26 -10.65 -18.71
C GLU A 321 -15.42 -10.29 -17.50
N LEU A 322 -15.20 -9.01 -17.23
CA LEU A 322 -14.44 -8.54 -16.06
C LEU A 322 -15.20 -8.83 -14.75
N ALA A 323 -16.52 -8.63 -14.71
CA ALA A 323 -17.35 -8.97 -13.56
C ALA A 323 -17.27 -10.46 -13.21
N ALA A 324 -17.22 -11.34 -14.22
CA ALA A 324 -17.10 -12.79 -14.03
C ALA A 324 -15.75 -13.21 -13.43
N LEU A 325 -14.70 -12.42 -13.64
CA LEU A 325 -13.36 -12.65 -13.06
C LEU A 325 -13.18 -12.00 -11.68
N THR A 326 -14.08 -11.10 -11.30
CA THR A 326 -13.95 -10.26 -10.11
C THR A 326 -14.87 -10.77 -9.01
N PRO A 327 -14.40 -11.52 -8.01
CA PRO A 327 -15.23 -11.92 -6.87
C PRO A 327 -15.55 -10.74 -5.92
N GLY A 328 -14.79 -9.64 -6.02
CA GLY A 328 -15.07 -8.39 -5.34
C GLY A 328 -16.43 -7.80 -5.73
N ARG A 329 -16.89 -6.86 -4.91
CA ARG A 329 -18.19 -6.20 -5.07
C ARG A 329 -18.15 -5.08 -6.11
N HIS A 330 -17.00 -4.51 -6.37
CA HIS A 330 -16.86 -3.24 -7.09
C HIS A 330 -16.27 -3.44 -8.49
N LEU A 331 -16.71 -2.62 -9.44
CA LEU A 331 -16.03 -2.37 -10.70
C LEU A 331 -15.90 -0.85 -10.86
N HIS A 332 -14.70 -0.41 -11.21
CA HIS A 332 -14.44 0.99 -11.51
C HIS A 332 -14.60 1.21 -13.02
N ILE A 333 -15.34 2.24 -13.41
CA ILE A 333 -15.57 2.60 -14.83
C ILE A 333 -14.89 3.92 -15.22
N GLY A 334 -14.03 4.43 -14.33
CA GLY A 334 -13.27 5.65 -14.54
C GLY A 334 -14.15 6.89 -14.68
N GLY A 335 -14.00 7.59 -15.80
CA GLY A 335 -14.79 8.77 -16.15
C GLY A 335 -14.07 10.10 -15.96
N ASP A 336 -12.79 10.08 -15.59
CA ASP A 336 -11.95 11.27 -15.52
C ASP A 336 -11.54 11.76 -16.91
N GLU A 337 -11.07 13.01 -16.92
CA GLU A 337 -10.41 13.68 -18.05
C GLU A 337 -11.01 13.46 -19.45
N ALA A 338 -12.31 13.18 -19.55
CA ALA A 338 -13.02 12.99 -20.82
C ALA A 338 -13.22 14.31 -21.59
N HIS A 339 -12.16 15.13 -21.74
CA HIS A 339 -12.18 16.48 -22.31
C HIS A 339 -12.60 16.51 -23.78
N SER A 340 -12.42 15.40 -24.49
CA SER A 340 -12.87 15.20 -25.87
C SER A 340 -14.33 14.69 -25.97
N THR A 341 -15.01 14.56 -24.83
CA THR A 341 -16.42 14.19 -24.73
C THR A 341 -17.23 15.40 -24.30
N SER A 342 -18.29 15.77 -25.04
CA SER A 342 -19.17 16.85 -24.62
C SER A 342 -19.85 16.49 -23.28
N HIS A 343 -20.22 17.49 -22.47
CA HIS A 343 -20.87 17.20 -21.19
C HIS A 343 -22.18 16.40 -21.36
N ALA A 344 -22.96 16.71 -22.40
CA ALA A 344 -24.20 15.99 -22.70
C ALA A 344 -23.94 14.54 -23.11
N ASP A 345 -22.90 14.29 -23.91
CA ASP A 345 -22.51 12.94 -24.30
C ASP A 345 -21.95 12.14 -23.13
N TYR A 346 -21.18 12.79 -22.23
CA TYR A 346 -20.68 12.16 -21.02
C TYR A 346 -21.83 11.70 -20.10
N GLN A 347 -22.84 12.56 -19.91
CA GLN A 347 -24.03 12.20 -19.15
C GLN A 347 -24.78 11.04 -19.79
N ALA A 348 -25.06 11.13 -21.10
CA ALA A 348 -25.75 10.06 -21.84
C ALA A 348 -24.98 8.73 -21.80
N PHE A 349 -23.65 8.78 -21.88
CA PHE A 349 -22.78 7.62 -21.77
C PHE A 349 -22.87 6.99 -20.38
N MET A 350 -22.68 7.78 -19.32
CA MET A 350 -22.71 7.29 -17.93
C MET A 350 -24.09 6.74 -17.54
N ASP A 351 -25.18 7.36 -18.01
CA ASP A 351 -26.54 6.89 -17.75
C ASP A 351 -26.80 5.51 -18.39
N ARG A 352 -26.09 5.17 -19.47
CA ARG A 352 -26.20 3.88 -20.16
C ARG A 352 -25.24 2.82 -19.61
N VAL A 353 -24.04 3.21 -19.17
CA VAL A 353 -23.01 2.28 -18.70
C VAL A 353 -23.20 1.85 -17.25
N GLN A 354 -23.60 2.76 -16.35
CA GLN A 354 -23.78 2.40 -14.93
C GLN A 354 -24.76 1.23 -14.70
N PRO A 355 -25.91 1.14 -15.41
CA PRO A 355 -26.81 -0.01 -15.29
C PRO A 355 -26.20 -1.35 -15.74
N ILE A 356 -25.19 -1.34 -16.63
CA ILE A 356 -24.49 -2.54 -17.07
C ILE A 356 -23.70 -3.15 -15.91
N VAL A 357 -23.03 -2.32 -15.11
CA VAL A 357 -22.30 -2.77 -13.92
C VAL A 357 -23.26 -3.45 -12.92
N ALA A 358 -24.43 -2.85 -12.70
CA ALA A 358 -25.46 -3.42 -11.84
C ALA A 358 -26.05 -4.73 -12.38
N ARG A 359 -26.27 -4.82 -13.71
CA ARG A 359 -26.73 -6.03 -14.40
C ARG A 359 -25.84 -7.24 -14.10
N TYR A 360 -24.53 -7.03 -13.97
CA TYR A 360 -23.56 -8.08 -13.65
C TYR A 360 -23.24 -8.19 -12.14
N GLY A 361 -24.11 -7.63 -11.28
CA GLY A 361 -24.07 -7.83 -9.83
C GLY A 361 -22.92 -7.10 -9.13
N LYS A 362 -22.46 -5.99 -9.70
CA LYS A 362 -21.37 -5.16 -9.17
C LYS A 362 -21.87 -3.78 -8.76
N THR A 363 -21.12 -3.13 -7.88
CA THR A 363 -21.32 -1.75 -7.47
C THR A 363 -20.37 -0.85 -8.25
N VAL A 364 -20.91 0.21 -8.84
CA VAL A 364 -20.15 1.20 -9.61
C VAL A 364 -19.20 1.97 -8.69
N VAL A 365 -17.97 2.12 -9.16
CA VAL A 365 -17.04 3.16 -8.72
C VAL A 365 -16.64 3.97 -9.95
N GLY A 366 -16.46 5.27 -9.80
CA GLY A 366 -15.90 6.12 -10.84
C GLY A 366 -15.17 7.31 -10.21
N TRP A 367 -14.34 7.99 -10.98
CA TRP A 367 -13.76 9.26 -10.57
C TRP A 367 -14.86 10.31 -10.35
N HIS A 368 -14.58 11.36 -9.58
CA HIS A 368 -15.64 12.28 -9.13
C HIS A 368 -16.33 13.05 -10.25
N GLN A 369 -15.82 13.03 -11.48
CA GLN A 369 -16.51 13.48 -12.69
C GLN A 369 -17.86 12.78 -12.86
N LEU A 370 -18.03 11.55 -12.36
CA LEU A 370 -19.32 10.85 -12.30
C LEU A 370 -20.41 11.68 -11.59
N THR A 371 -20.04 12.56 -10.65
CA THR A 371 -20.98 13.46 -9.96
C THR A 371 -21.48 14.62 -10.83
N GLY A 372 -20.89 14.82 -12.02
CA GLY A 372 -21.42 15.68 -13.08
C GLY A 372 -22.50 14.99 -13.92
N ALA A 373 -22.61 13.65 -13.84
CA ALA A 373 -23.76 12.88 -14.30
C ALA A 373 -24.67 12.53 -13.11
N THR A 374 -25.55 11.55 -13.26
CA THR A 374 -26.34 11.01 -12.15
C THR A 374 -25.71 9.71 -11.66
N PRO A 375 -24.99 9.70 -10.52
CA PRO A 375 -24.49 8.45 -9.95
C PRO A 375 -25.64 7.48 -9.66
N ALA A 376 -25.48 6.21 -10.03
CA ALA A 376 -26.42 5.15 -9.72
C ALA A 376 -26.54 4.93 -8.20
N GLU A 377 -27.66 4.38 -7.76
CA GLU A 377 -27.86 4.06 -6.35
C GLU A 377 -26.74 3.12 -5.83
N GLY A 378 -26.14 3.49 -4.70
CA GLY A 378 -25.02 2.75 -4.11
C GLY A 378 -23.65 2.99 -4.77
N ALA A 379 -23.57 3.79 -5.83
CA ALA A 379 -22.30 4.14 -6.48
C ALA A 379 -21.35 4.88 -5.53
N LEU A 380 -20.06 4.74 -5.80
CA LEU A 380 -18.98 5.46 -5.12
C LEU A 380 -18.29 6.40 -6.11
N ALA A 381 -18.03 7.62 -5.67
CA ALA A 381 -17.24 8.60 -6.39
C ALA A 381 -15.86 8.77 -5.73
N GLN A 382 -14.80 8.62 -6.51
CA GLN A 382 -13.42 8.80 -6.07
C GLN A 382 -12.95 10.22 -6.36
N TYR A 383 -12.84 11.03 -5.31
CA TYR A 383 -12.43 12.43 -5.38
C TYR A 383 -10.91 12.55 -5.50
N TRP A 384 -10.44 13.06 -6.63
CA TRP A 384 -9.03 13.28 -6.91
C TRP A 384 -8.64 14.76 -7.05
N GLY A 385 -9.56 15.68 -6.73
CA GLY A 385 -9.26 17.11 -6.75
C GLY A 385 -8.14 17.52 -5.78
N LEU A 386 -7.84 18.81 -5.75
CA LEU A 386 -6.75 19.41 -4.99
C LEU A 386 -7.24 20.65 -4.21
N ASP A 387 -6.37 21.23 -3.38
CA ASP A 387 -6.69 22.43 -2.59
C ASP A 387 -7.22 23.56 -3.50
N GLY A 388 -6.59 23.76 -4.66
CA GLY A 388 -6.99 24.72 -5.70
C GLY A 388 -8.19 24.34 -6.59
N THR A 389 -8.84 23.18 -6.41
CA THR A 389 -10.00 22.79 -7.22
C THR A 389 -11.14 23.76 -6.98
N GLY A 390 -11.80 24.18 -8.06
CA GLY A 390 -12.85 25.19 -8.04
C GLY A 390 -14.01 24.83 -7.11
N ALA A 391 -14.62 25.84 -6.49
CA ALA A 391 -15.70 25.64 -5.51
C ALA A 391 -16.91 24.91 -6.11
N GLU A 392 -17.25 25.18 -7.37
CA GLU A 392 -18.36 24.51 -8.06
C GLU A 392 -18.15 23.00 -8.20
N GLU A 393 -16.92 22.57 -8.47
CA GLU A 393 -16.59 21.15 -8.60
C GLU A 393 -16.64 20.44 -7.27
N LYS A 394 -16.08 21.04 -6.22
CA LYS A 394 -16.20 20.54 -4.85
C LYS A 394 -17.66 20.44 -4.41
N GLU A 395 -18.48 21.44 -4.74
CA GLU A 395 -19.89 21.46 -4.39
C GLU A 395 -20.71 20.41 -5.15
N ARG A 396 -20.37 20.08 -6.41
CA ARG A 396 -20.99 18.95 -7.13
C ARG A 396 -20.78 17.63 -6.38
N VAL A 397 -19.55 17.38 -5.93
CA VAL A 397 -19.21 16.18 -5.15
C VAL A 397 -19.92 16.18 -3.79
N ALA A 398 -19.95 17.33 -3.11
CA ALA A 398 -20.67 17.49 -1.86
C ALA A 398 -22.17 17.24 -2.00
N LYS A 399 -22.78 17.72 -3.09
CA LYS A 399 -24.19 17.47 -3.42
C LYS A 399 -24.45 15.99 -3.66
N ALA A 400 -23.60 15.31 -4.44
CA ALA A 400 -23.74 13.86 -4.67
C ALA A 400 -23.62 13.07 -3.36
N ALA A 401 -22.70 13.45 -2.47
CA ALA A 401 -22.54 12.86 -1.14
C ALA A 401 -23.81 13.02 -0.28
N ARG A 402 -24.39 14.23 -0.25
CA ARG A 402 -25.67 14.48 0.47
C ARG A 402 -26.85 13.70 -0.12
N ASN A 403 -26.77 13.32 -1.39
CA ASN A 403 -27.75 12.47 -2.06
C ASN A 403 -27.46 10.95 -1.90
N GLY A 404 -26.48 10.57 -1.08
CA GLY A 404 -26.19 9.18 -0.73
C GLY A 404 -25.03 8.52 -1.49
N THR A 405 -24.36 9.23 -2.40
CA THR A 405 -23.16 8.71 -3.08
C THR A 405 -22.03 8.55 -2.06
N GLY A 406 -21.37 7.38 -2.04
CA GLY A 406 -20.20 7.18 -1.19
C GLY A 406 -18.99 7.92 -1.75
N ILE A 407 -18.19 8.56 -0.90
CA ILE A 407 -16.99 9.29 -1.33
C ILE A 407 -15.73 8.54 -0.91
N ILE A 408 -14.86 8.23 -1.88
CA ILE A 408 -13.48 7.79 -1.64
C ILE A 408 -12.60 9.01 -1.84
N LEU A 409 -11.75 9.34 -0.87
CA LEU A 409 -10.85 10.49 -0.98
C LEU A 409 -9.47 10.03 -1.46
N SER A 410 -9.04 10.54 -2.61
CA SER A 410 -7.69 10.39 -3.14
C SER A 410 -7.15 11.72 -3.70
N PRO A 411 -7.10 12.83 -2.94
CA PRO A 411 -6.73 14.12 -3.50
C PRO A 411 -5.33 14.09 -4.13
N ALA A 412 -5.20 14.60 -5.37
CA ALA A 412 -3.95 14.52 -6.13
C ALA A 412 -2.79 15.26 -5.47
N ASP A 413 -3.07 16.33 -4.74
CA ASP A 413 -2.07 17.09 -4.00
C ASP A 413 -1.81 16.56 -2.58
N ARG A 414 -2.33 15.36 -2.25
CA ARG A 414 -2.15 14.69 -0.96
C ARG A 414 -1.60 13.27 -1.10
N ILE A 415 -2.30 12.39 -1.82
CA ILE A 415 -2.04 10.95 -1.77
C ILE A 415 -1.93 10.28 -3.14
N TYR A 416 -1.71 11.07 -4.19
CA TYR A 416 -1.13 10.57 -5.44
C TYR A 416 0.38 10.34 -5.22
N LEU A 417 0.77 9.07 -5.25
CA LEU A 417 2.11 8.62 -4.91
C LEU A 417 3.10 8.86 -6.07
N ASP A 418 2.63 9.14 -7.27
CA ASP A 418 3.44 9.57 -8.41
C ASP A 418 3.82 11.06 -8.34
N MET A 419 3.17 11.88 -7.51
CA MET A 419 3.59 13.27 -7.31
C MET A 419 4.98 13.33 -6.67
N LYS A 420 5.83 14.21 -7.21
CA LYS A 420 7.16 14.50 -6.68
C LYS A 420 7.09 15.01 -5.24
N TYR A 421 8.08 14.63 -4.43
CA TYR A 421 8.23 15.18 -3.08
C TYR A 421 8.70 16.63 -3.13
N ASP A 422 9.65 16.91 -4.02
CA ASP A 422 10.20 18.24 -4.27
C ASP A 422 10.71 18.37 -5.72
N ARG A 423 11.24 19.54 -6.06
CA ARG A 423 11.79 19.83 -7.41
C ARG A 423 12.96 18.94 -7.83
N THR A 424 13.63 18.28 -6.89
CA THR A 424 14.80 17.44 -7.13
C THR A 424 14.46 15.95 -7.26
N THR A 425 13.22 15.57 -6.97
CA THR A 425 12.74 14.19 -7.13
C THR A 425 12.89 13.77 -8.61
N PRO A 426 13.63 12.69 -8.92
CA PRO A 426 13.99 12.33 -10.29
C PRO A 426 12.83 11.71 -11.07
N LEU A 427 11.96 10.96 -10.37
CA LEU A 427 10.77 10.30 -10.90
C LEU A 427 9.52 11.11 -10.57
N GLY A 428 8.38 10.70 -11.10
CA GLY A 428 7.09 11.30 -10.79
C GLY A 428 6.77 12.59 -11.53
N LEU A 429 5.60 13.13 -11.23
CA LEU A 429 5.02 14.31 -11.87
C LEU A 429 4.88 15.47 -10.87
N SER A 430 4.54 16.66 -11.35
CA SER A 430 4.41 17.85 -10.49
C SER A 430 3.21 18.74 -10.84
N TRP A 431 2.24 18.21 -11.59
CA TRP A 431 1.08 18.99 -12.05
C TRP A 431 0.17 19.41 -10.88
N ALA A 432 0.06 18.57 -9.84
CA ALA A 432 -0.65 18.89 -8.59
C ALA A 432 0.25 19.56 -7.53
N GLY A 433 1.42 20.05 -7.94
CA GLY A 433 2.45 20.59 -7.04
C GLY A 433 3.37 19.51 -6.47
N TYR A 434 4.02 19.83 -5.35
CA TYR A 434 4.93 18.94 -4.64
C TYR A 434 4.29 18.41 -3.35
N VAL A 435 4.42 17.11 -3.12
CA VAL A 435 3.74 16.39 -2.03
C VAL A 435 4.76 15.67 -1.15
N GLU A 436 5.40 16.43 -0.27
CA GLU A 436 6.24 15.88 0.80
C GLU A 436 5.44 15.08 1.83
N VAL A 437 6.13 14.31 2.66
CA VAL A 437 5.55 13.32 3.59
C VAL A 437 4.53 13.95 4.54
N LYS A 438 4.82 15.13 5.10
CA LYS A 438 3.88 15.83 5.98
C LYS A 438 2.61 16.22 5.25
N ARG A 439 2.69 16.76 4.03
CA ARG A 439 1.50 17.17 3.26
C ARG A 439 0.58 15.98 2.97
N SER A 440 1.19 14.82 2.72
CA SER A 440 0.47 13.57 2.45
C SER A 440 -0.26 13.02 3.67
N TYR A 441 0.26 13.24 4.88
CA TYR A 441 -0.32 12.75 6.13
C TYR A 441 -1.21 13.78 6.85
N ASP A 442 -0.87 15.07 6.84
CA ASP A 442 -1.38 16.08 7.77
C ASP A 442 -2.74 16.68 7.33
N TRP A 443 -3.77 15.84 7.30
CA TRP A 443 -5.16 16.19 7.01
C TRP A 443 -6.12 15.13 7.58
N ASP A 444 -7.40 15.47 7.72
CA ASP A 444 -8.44 14.55 8.21
C ASP A 444 -9.46 14.21 7.11
N PRO A 445 -9.56 12.95 6.65
CA PRO A 445 -10.57 12.52 5.68
C PRO A 445 -12.00 12.90 6.07
N GLY A 446 -12.33 12.88 7.36
CA GLY A 446 -13.67 13.20 7.86
C GLY A 446 -14.06 14.67 7.77
N ALA A 447 -13.10 15.57 7.54
CA ALA A 447 -13.30 17.02 7.50
C ALA A 447 -12.63 17.70 6.29
N TYR A 448 -12.19 16.91 5.30
CA TYR A 448 -11.37 17.43 4.19
C TYR A 448 -12.18 18.23 3.17
N LEU A 449 -13.28 17.66 2.65
CA LEU A 449 -14.04 18.26 1.56
C LEU A 449 -15.25 19.04 2.11
N PRO A 450 -15.31 20.38 1.95
CA PRO A 450 -16.40 21.18 2.51
C PRO A 450 -17.78 20.72 2.02
N GLY A 451 -18.74 20.65 2.93
CA GLY A 451 -20.13 20.29 2.61
C GLY A 451 -20.39 18.79 2.40
N VAL A 452 -19.37 17.94 2.48
CA VAL A 452 -19.52 16.47 2.46
C VAL A 452 -19.82 15.97 3.88
N PRO A 453 -20.91 15.21 4.09
CA PRO A 453 -21.18 14.54 5.36
C PRO A 453 -20.07 13.53 5.70
N ALA A 454 -19.61 13.50 6.95
CA ALA A 454 -18.52 12.63 7.38
C ALA A 454 -18.84 11.12 7.22
N ASP A 455 -20.11 10.73 7.28
CA ASP A 455 -20.60 9.36 7.08
C ASP A 455 -20.71 8.95 5.60
N ALA A 456 -20.70 9.92 4.68
CA ALA A 456 -20.59 9.66 3.24
C ALA A 456 -19.16 9.26 2.84
N VAL A 457 -18.15 9.67 3.62
CA VAL A 457 -16.74 9.31 3.38
C VAL A 457 -16.54 7.82 3.71
N ARG A 458 -16.27 7.03 2.67
CA ARG A 458 -16.02 5.58 2.78
C ARG A 458 -14.57 5.27 3.14
N GLY A 459 -13.66 6.21 2.92
CA GLY A 459 -12.27 6.14 3.31
C GLY A 459 -11.34 6.79 2.30
N VAL A 460 -10.12 6.27 2.17
CA VAL A 460 -9.05 6.86 1.37
C VAL A 460 -8.44 5.85 0.40
N GLU A 461 -7.87 6.36 -0.68
CA GLU A 461 -7.12 5.56 -1.63
C GLU A 461 -5.82 6.27 -2.05
N ALA A 462 -4.71 5.52 -2.13
CA ALA A 462 -3.42 6.03 -2.60
C ALA A 462 -3.13 5.58 -4.05
N PRO A 463 -3.40 6.39 -5.07
CA PRO A 463 -3.04 6.03 -6.43
C PRO A 463 -1.56 6.14 -6.70
N LEU A 464 -1.03 5.17 -7.44
CA LEU A 464 0.33 5.20 -7.97
C LEU A 464 0.24 5.09 -9.49
N TRP A 465 0.19 6.26 -10.14
CA TRP A 465 0.28 6.39 -11.59
C TRP A 465 1.71 6.11 -12.06
N THR A 466 1.85 5.61 -13.30
CA THR A 466 3.12 5.03 -13.74
C THR A 466 3.69 5.64 -15.02
N GLU A 467 3.30 6.85 -15.44
CA GLU A 467 3.89 7.55 -16.60
C GLU A 467 5.43 7.62 -16.54
N THR A 468 6.00 7.60 -15.34
CA THR A 468 7.45 7.74 -15.10
C THR A 468 8.07 6.54 -14.35
N LEU A 469 7.27 5.50 -14.07
CA LEU A 469 7.67 4.38 -13.21
C LEU A 469 7.66 3.09 -14.01
N GLU A 470 8.84 2.51 -14.23
CA GLU A 470 9.04 1.43 -15.20
C GLU A 470 9.32 0.08 -14.53
N ASN A 471 9.54 0.04 -13.22
CA ASN A 471 9.93 -1.17 -12.50
C ASN A 471 9.59 -1.08 -11.00
N SER A 472 9.63 -2.23 -10.33
CA SER A 472 9.32 -2.33 -8.89
C SER A 472 10.16 -1.43 -7.98
N ALA A 473 11.38 -1.05 -8.36
CA ALA A 473 12.20 -0.14 -7.55
C ALA A 473 11.71 1.31 -7.65
N HIS A 474 11.22 1.73 -8.82
CA HIS A 474 10.56 3.03 -9.00
C HIS A 474 9.27 3.09 -8.19
N LEU A 475 8.46 2.00 -8.23
CA LEU A 475 7.24 1.90 -7.43
C LEU A 475 7.53 2.04 -5.93
N ASP A 476 8.50 1.27 -5.40
CA ASP A 476 8.89 1.34 -3.99
C ASP A 476 9.36 2.78 -3.64
N HIS A 477 10.23 3.39 -4.45
CA HIS A 477 10.77 4.73 -4.20
C HIS A 477 9.69 5.82 -4.10
N MET A 478 8.65 5.75 -4.94
CA MET A 478 7.59 6.76 -4.98
C MET A 478 6.44 6.49 -3.98
N ALA A 479 6.17 5.21 -3.70
CA ALA A 479 5.19 4.81 -2.70
C ALA A 479 5.70 5.09 -1.27
N PHE A 480 6.97 4.81 -0.98
CA PHE A 480 7.54 4.95 0.35
C PHE A 480 8.33 6.25 0.51
N PRO A 481 8.01 7.09 1.52
CA PRO A 481 7.38 6.70 2.79
C PRO A 481 5.95 7.23 2.99
N ARG A 482 5.23 7.61 1.92
CA ARG A 482 3.86 8.18 2.04
C ARG A 482 2.78 7.12 2.24
N LEU A 483 2.91 5.96 1.59
CA LEU A 483 1.95 4.86 1.62
C LEU A 483 1.49 4.45 3.05
N PRO A 484 2.37 4.29 4.06
CA PRO A 484 1.95 3.98 5.43
C PRO A 484 1.11 5.08 6.08
N GLY A 485 1.31 6.34 5.70
CA GLY A 485 0.54 7.48 6.21
C GLY A 485 -0.88 7.46 5.68
N VAL A 486 -1.07 7.12 4.41
CA VAL A 486 -2.41 6.94 3.83
C VAL A 486 -3.16 5.79 4.51
N ALA A 487 -2.48 4.68 4.75
CA ALA A 487 -3.05 3.58 5.51
C ALA A 487 -3.51 4.01 6.91
N GLU A 488 -2.72 4.86 7.57
CA GLU A 488 -3.07 5.41 8.88
C GLU A 488 -4.31 6.30 8.84
N LEU A 489 -4.45 7.15 7.83
CA LEU A 489 -5.65 7.98 7.64
C LEU A 489 -6.92 7.13 7.45
N GLY A 490 -6.79 5.99 6.78
CA GLY A 490 -7.90 5.04 6.59
C GLY A 490 -8.21 4.17 7.81
N TRP A 491 -7.21 3.86 8.64
CA TRP A 491 -7.34 2.89 9.73
C TRP A 491 -7.51 3.54 11.10
N SER A 492 -6.69 4.52 11.44
CA SER A 492 -6.57 5.00 12.81
C SER A 492 -7.68 6.00 13.17
N PRO A 493 -8.08 6.08 14.45
CA PRO A 493 -8.98 7.13 14.89
C PRO A 493 -8.38 8.53 14.68
N ALA A 494 -9.21 9.53 14.38
CA ALA A 494 -8.76 10.92 14.25
C ALA A 494 -7.98 11.41 15.48
N ALA A 495 -8.34 10.93 16.68
CA ALA A 495 -7.69 11.31 17.94
C ALA A 495 -6.21 10.87 18.06
N THR A 496 -5.74 9.95 17.22
CA THR A 496 -4.32 9.55 17.19
C THR A 496 -3.52 10.28 16.11
N HIS A 497 -4.18 11.10 15.29
CA HIS A 497 -3.54 11.86 14.22
C HIS A 497 -2.71 13.00 14.82
N ASP A 498 -1.40 12.89 14.67
CA ASP A 498 -0.43 13.89 15.11
C ASP A 498 0.86 13.69 14.32
N TRP A 499 1.28 14.72 13.59
CA TRP A 499 2.45 14.63 12.71
C TRP A 499 3.73 14.29 13.45
N GLU A 500 3.97 14.85 14.64
CA GLU A 500 5.22 14.67 15.39
C GLU A 500 5.35 13.24 15.95
N ALA A 501 4.26 12.70 16.50
CA ALA A 501 4.18 11.31 16.91
C ALA A 501 4.25 10.35 15.72
N TYR A 502 3.61 10.69 14.60
CA TYR A 502 3.65 9.88 13.38
C TYR A 502 5.03 9.81 12.76
N ARG A 503 5.73 10.94 12.55
CA ARG A 503 7.07 10.93 11.94
C ARG A 503 8.06 10.09 12.75
N THR A 504 7.89 10.03 14.07
CA THR A 504 8.69 9.15 14.94
C THR A 504 8.41 7.66 14.69
N ARG A 505 7.14 7.28 14.50
CA ARG A 505 6.77 5.90 14.15
C ARG A 505 7.18 5.53 12.72
N LEU A 506 7.13 6.51 11.81
CA LEU A 506 7.56 6.38 10.42
C LEU A 506 9.08 6.19 10.30
N ALA A 507 9.87 7.00 11.00
CA ALA A 507 11.32 6.85 11.08
C ALA A 507 11.72 5.42 11.52
N ALA A 508 10.98 4.85 12.46
CA ALA A 508 11.19 3.50 12.98
C ALA A 508 10.84 2.37 11.98
N GLN A 509 10.33 2.70 10.79
CA GLN A 509 10.14 1.77 9.68
C GLN A 509 11.38 1.67 8.78
N GLY A 510 12.24 2.69 8.72
CA GLY A 510 13.43 2.71 7.85
C GLY A 510 14.28 1.43 7.91
N PRO A 511 14.74 1.00 9.11
CA PRO A 511 15.50 -0.25 9.25
C PRO A 511 14.74 -1.51 8.83
N ARG A 512 13.40 -1.51 8.83
CA ARG A 512 12.59 -2.63 8.30
C ARG A 512 12.56 -2.62 6.79
N TRP A 513 12.41 -1.45 6.18
CA TRP A 513 12.45 -1.30 4.74
C TRP A 513 13.82 -1.70 4.20
N ASP A 514 14.91 -1.30 4.88
CA ASP A 514 16.26 -1.74 4.55
C ASP A 514 16.41 -3.28 4.66
N ALA A 515 15.75 -3.91 5.64
CA ALA A 515 15.76 -5.36 5.79
C ALA A 515 14.92 -6.09 4.72
N LEU A 516 13.84 -5.46 4.25
CA LEU A 516 12.95 -5.95 3.18
C LEU A 516 13.44 -5.63 1.77
N GLY A 517 14.51 -4.83 1.63
CA GLY A 517 14.97 -4.34 0.33
C GLY A 517 13.99 -3.38 -0.34
N ILE A 518 13.23 -2.60 0.44
CA ILE A 518 12.31 -1.57 -0.05
C ILE A 518 13.07 -0.26 -0.17
N GLY A 519 13.23 0.24 -1.40
CA GLY A 519 13.74 1.59 -1.64
C GLY A 519 12.72 2.64 -1.21
N TYR A 520 13.15 3.75 -0.62
CA TYR A 520 12.25 4.81 -0.15
C TYR A 520 12.91 6.19 -0.21
N HIS A 521 12.11 7.23 -0.37
CA HIS A 521 12.59 8.61 -0.22
C HIS A 521 12.90 8.92 1.24
N ARG A 522 14.18 9.25 1.53
CA ARG A 522 14.62 9.69 2.86
C ARG A 522 14.30 11.16 3.05
N SER A 523 13.00 11.47 3.19
CA SER A 523 12.51 12.82 3.39
C SER A 523 13.24 13.52 4.55
N PRO A 524 13.69 14.78 4.38
CA PRO A 524 14.31 15.57 5.45
C PRO A 524 13.30 15.96 6.56
N GLN A 525 12.01 15.69 6.38
CA GLN A 525 10.97 15.96 7.38
C GLN A 525 10.87 14.88 8.47
N VAL A 526 11.61 13.77 8.30
CA VAL A 526 11.58 12.59 9.17
C VAL A 526 12.98 12.31 9.68
N ASP A 527 13.13 12.13 10.99
CA ASP A 527 14.42 11.85 11.64
C ASP A 527 14.78 10.36 11.50
N TRP A 528 15.27 9.97 10.32
CA TRP A 528 15.68 8.59 10.08
C TRP A 528 16.84 8.17 11.00
N PRO A 529 16.78 6.98 11.63
CA PRO A 529 17.89 6.48 12.40
C PRO A 529 19.13 6.29 11.51
N ALA A 530 20.32 6.56 12.06
CA ALA A 530 21.57 6.21 11.39
C ALA A 530 21.61 4.68 11.22
N GLY A 531 21.87 4.24 9.98
CA GLY A 531 21.93 2.83 9.59
C GLY A 531 23.12 2.07 10.17
#